data_AF-A0AA38CA09-F1
#
_entry.id   AF-A0AA38CA09-F1
#
_cell.length_a   1.000
_cell.length_b   1.000
_cell.length_c   1.000
_cell.angle_alpha   90.00
_cell.angle_beta   90.00
_cell.angle_gamma   90.00
#
_symmetry.space_group_name_H-M   'P 1'
#
loop_
_entity.id
_entity.type
_entity.pdbx_description
1 polymer ?
#
loop_
_entity_poly.entity_id
_entity_poly.type
_entity_poly.pdbx_seq_one_letter_code
_entity_poly.pdbx_strand_id
1 'polypeptide(L)'
;MMGSPSKFPLQLVLILWVLLIETESIFSLSLCRRRCGDLGIEYPFGIDDGCGSLEYRSLFVCSNNNTQLELRTPTGRYVVANISYDPHDPHVIISDPSMWTCGSQLPLSHSHQTFSLDTSKKFFISNTNTFLYFNCNRSSVLLQPQSESESESVCDTNNYLCKKLGDCLTRTQHASCCSYYPRTSDSLRFMVENCESYTAMYSNVGPAFGIRLNYEIPITANTHCLSCRRGGGSCGYHTQFSNFLCLCDHNNLTASSSCSALDHHSHVAVAVAAIGVVGMIGAGFVLV
;
A
#
# COMPACT_ATOMS: atom_id res chain seq x y z
N MET A 1 -1.22 64.19 -34.10
CA MET A 1 -0.55 63.14 -33.29
C MET A 1 -1.62 62.38 -32.54
N MET A 2 -2.05 61.24 -33.08
CA MET A 2 -3.07 60.37 -32.47
C MET A 2 -2.41 59.53 -31.37
N GLY A 3 -2.86 59.72 -30.12
CA GLY A 3 -2.39 58.95 -28.96
C GLY A 3 -2.93 57.52 -29.01
N SER A 4 -2.01 56.55 -28.99
CA SER A 4 -2.27 55.12 -28.96
C SER A 4 -2.97 54.72 -27.64
N PRO A 5 -4.04 53.90 -27.66
CA PRO A 5 -4.66 53.44 -26.43
C PRO A 5 -3.78 52.39 -25.74
N SER A 6 -3.57 52.59 -24.45
CA SER A 6 -2.85 51.73 -23.51
C SER A 6 -3.31 50.26 -23.61
N LYS A 7 -2.42 49.37 -24.07
CA LYS A 7 -2.62 47.91 -24.12
C LYS A 7 -2.30 47.20 -22.79
N PHE A 8 -1.85 47.95 -21.78
CA PHE A 8 -1.40 47.41 -20.49
C PHE A 8 -2.51 46.86 -19.56
N PRO A 9 -3.76 47.37 -19.53
CA PRO A 9 -4.75 46.85 -18.57
C PRO A 9 -5.32 45.49 -19.00
N LEU A 10 -5.33 45.19 -20.31
CA LEU A 10 -5.91 43.96 -20.83
C LEU A 10 -5.02 42.74 -20.54
N GLN A 11 -3.70 42.90 -20.61
CA GLN A 11 -2.74 41.81 -20.33
C GLN A 11 -2.72 41.43 -18.84
N LEU A 12 -2.85 42.41 -17.94
CA LEU A 12 -2.84 42.17 -16.50
C LEU A 12 -4.14 41.49 -16.03
N VAL A 13 -5.27 41.83 -16.65
CA VAL A 13 -6.56 41.15 -16.43
C VAL A 13 -6.53 39.72 -16.98
N LEU A 14 -5.90 39.48 -18.14
CA LEU A 14 -5.70 38.15 -18.70
C LEU A 14 -4.81 37.26 -17.81
N ILE A 15 -3.74 37.82 -17.24
CA ILE A 15 -2.87 37.08 -16.32
C ILE A 15 -3.60 36.79 -15.00
N LEU A 16 -4.40 37.73 -14.46
CA LEU A 16 -5.24 37.48 -13.29
C LEU A 16 -6.32 36.41 -13.56
N TRP A 17 -6.92 36.42 -14.76
CA TRP A 17 -7.86 35.40 -15.20
C TRP A 17 -7.20 34.03 -15.36
N VAL A 18 -5.99 33.95 -15.93
CA VAL A 18 -5.23 32.69 -16.03
C VAL A 18 -4.84 32.16 -14.66
N LEU A 19 -4.45 33.04 -13.72
CA LEU A 19 -4.17 32.67 -12.32
C LEU A 19 -5.43 32.24 -11.53
N LEU A 20 -6.62 32.71 -11.93
CA LEU A 20 -7.91 32.28 -11.36
C LEU A 20 -8.43 30.96 -11.97
N ILE A 21 -7.89 30.52 -13.12
CA ILE A 21 -8.30 29.25 -13.77
C ILE A 21 -7.48 28.06 -13.24
N GLU A 22 -6.28 28.28 -12.68
CA GLU A 22 -5.52 27.24 -11.99
C GLU A 22 -5.92 27.14 -10.51
N THR A 23 -7.03 26.46 -10.19
CA THR A 23 -7.22 25.71 -8.92
C THR A 23 -8.60 25.08 -8.76
N GLU A 24 -9.42 25.00 -9.80
CA GLU A 24 -10.55 24.06 -9.78
C GLU A 24 -10.07 22.69 -10.29
N SER A 25 -9.20 22.04 -9.52
CA SER A 25 -9.15 20.58 -9.55
C SER A 25 -10.49 20.10 -9.01
N ILE A 26 -11.48 19.99 -9.89
CA ILE A 26 -12.66 19.17 -9.64
C ILE A 26 -12.12 17.75 -9.54
N PHE A 27 -11.64 17.38 -8.36
CA PHE A 27 -11.54 15.98 -8.01
C PHE A 27 -12.97 15.49 -8.07
N SER A 28 -13.29 14.76 -9.13
CA SER A 28 -14.32 13.75 -9.01
C SER A 28 -13.84 12.87 -7.86
N LEU A 29 -14.35 13.11 -6.65
CA LEU A 29 -14.29 12.17 -5.54
C LEU A 29 -15.13 10.98 -6.00
N SER A 30 -14.57 10.18 -6.90
CA SER A 30 -15.04 8.83 -7.10
C SER A 30 -14.92 8.20 -5.73
N LEU A 31 -16.09 7.94 -5.13
CA LEU A 31 -16.24 7.24 -3.87
C LEU A 31 -15.16 6.16 -3.74
N CYS A 32 -14.42 6.15 -2.61
CA CYS A 32 -13.30 5.23 -2.40
C CYS A 32 -13.62 3.84 -2.92
N ARG A 33 -12.82 3.33 -3.85
CA ARG A 33 -12.99 1.97 -4.36
C ARG A 33 -12.81 0.99 -3.22
N ARG A 34 -13.89 0.26 -2.93
CA ARG A 34 -13.93 -0.74 -1.86
C ARG A 34 -13.56 -2.15 -2.34
N ARG A 35 -13.28 -2.34 -3.62
CA ARG A 35 -12.89 -3.62 -4.20
C ARG A 35 -11.88 -3.47 -5.34
N CYS A 36 -11.09 -4.51 -5.53
CA CYS A 36 -10.22 -4.71 -6.69
C CYS A 36 -10.27 -6.20 -7.07
N GLY A 37 -10.91 -6.52 -8.20
CA GLY A 37 -11.32 -7.88 -8.50
C GLY A 37 -12.16 -8.46 -7.36
N ASP A 38 -11.76 -9.63 -6.89
CA ASP A 38 -12.45 -10.32 -5.79
C ASP A 38 -12.09 -9.80 -4.40
N LEU A 39 -10.97 -9.05 -4.27
CA LEU A 39 -10.48 -8.57 -3.00
C LEU A 39 -11.25 -7.33 -2.52
N GLY A 40 -11.78 -7.41 -1.30
CA GLY A 40 -12.32 -6.27 -0.57
C GLY A 40 -11.20 -5.39 -0.05
N ILE A 41 -11.35 -4.08 -0.21
CA ILE A 41 -10.41 -3.07 0.27
C ILE A 41 -11.08 -2.32 1.41
N GLU A 42 -10.58 -2.59 2.61
CA GLU A 42 -11.05 -1.97 3.84
C GLU A 42 -9.93 -1.22 4.55
N TYR A 43 -10.34 -0.36 5.48
CA TYR A 43 -9.44 0.27 6.43
C TYR A 43 -8.57 -0.81 7.13
N PRO A 44 -7.24 -0.61 7.24
CA PRO A 44 -6.53 0.66 7.09
C PRO A 44 -6.03 0.95 5.67
N PHE A 45 -6.35 0.11 4.69
CA PHE A 45 -5.88 0.28 3.31
C PHE A 45 -6.83 1.14 2.46
N GLY A 46 -6.27 1.70 1.39
CA GLY A 46 -7.00 2.42 0.34
C GLY A 46 -6.24 2.34 -0.98
N ILE A 47 -6.97 2.35 -2.11
CA ILE A 47 -6.37 2.41 -3.45
C ILE A 47 -6.33 3.86 -3.94
N ASP A 48 -7.42 4.58 -3.71
CA ASP A 48 -7.58 5.96 -4.15
C ASP A 48 -6.95 6.92 -3.14
N ASP A 49 -6.43 8.04 -3.65
CA ASP A 49 -5.78 9.03 -2.79
C ASP A 49 -6.81 9.66 -1.84
N GLY A 50 -6.40 9.86 -0.58
CA GLY A 50 -7.29 10.30 0.49
C GLY A 50 -8.19 9.21 1.09
N CYS A 51 -8.10 7.94 0.65
CA CYS A 51 -8.83 6.82 1.26
C CYS A 51 -7.94 5.98 2.19
N GLY A 52 -8.55 5.35 3.21
CA GLY A 52 -7.84 4.49 4.16
C GLY A 52 -7.09 5.28 5.24
N SER A 53 -6.02 4.70 5.78
CA SER A 53 -5.12 5.37 6.72
C SER A 53 -3.95 6.02 5.98
N LEU A 54 -3.44 7.12 6.52
CA LEU A 54 -2.26 7.81 5.98
C LEU A 54 -1.02 6.92 5.97
N GLU A 55 -0.86 6.04 6.97
CA GLU A 55 0.30 5.16 7.12
C GLU A 55 0.42 4.19 5.94
N TYR A 56 -0.72 3.75 5.40
CA TYR A 56 -0.79 2.82 4.26
C TYR A 56 -1.09 3.50 2.92
N ARG A 57 -0.99 4.84 2.86
CA ARG A 57 -1.16 5.62 1.62
C ARG A 57 -0.28 5.09 0.49
N SER A 58 -0.87 4.96 -0.68
CA SER A 58 -0.19 4.60 -1.94
C SER A 58 0.48 3.23 -1.95
N LEU A 59 0.17 2.35 -1.00
CA LEU A 59 0.75 1.00 -0.96
C LEU A 59 0.06 0.04 -1.92
N PHE A 60 -1.25 0.16 -2.12
CA PHE A 60 -1.96 -0.69 -3.07
C PHE A 60 -2.27 0.01 -4.38
N VAL A 61 -2.30 -0.80 -5.44
CA VAL A 61 -2.71 -0.42 -6.79
C VAL A 61 -3.64 -1.46 -7.32
N CYS A 62 -4.73 -1.01 -7.91
CA CYS A 62 -5.59 -1.89 -8.67
C CYS A 62 -5.24 -1.73 -10.17
N SER A 63 -4.62 -2.76 -10.74
CA SER A 63 -4.18 -2.83 -12.14
C SER A 63 -5.15 -3.70 -12.96
N ASN A 64 -4.85 -3.89 -14.25
CA ASN A 64 -5.59 -4.76 -15.16
C ASN A 64 -7.11 -4.50 -15.17
N ASN A 65 -7.53 -3.28 -15.48
CA ASN A 65 -8.95 -2.89 -15.51
C ASN A 65 -9.70 -3.19 -14.21
N ASN A 66 -9.05 -2.93 -13.08
CA ASN A 66 -9.57 -3.17 -11.73
C ASN A 66 -9.75 -4.64 -11.32
N THR A 67 -8.97 -5.56 -11.89
CA THR A 67 -9.09 -7.00 -11.59
C THR A 67 -7.95 -7.55 -10.74
N GLN A 68 -6.80 -6.88 -10.71
CA GLN A 68 -5.63 -7.35 -10.00
C GLN A 68 -5.13 -6.31 -8.99
N LEU A 69 -5.05 -6.71 -7.72
CA LEU A 69 -4.48 -5.88 -6.67
C LEU A 69 -2.98 -6.15 -6.57
N GLU A 70 -2.20 -5.09 -6.52
CA GLU A 70 -0.74 -5.13 -6.40
C GLU A 70 -0.27 -4.31 -5.19
N LEU A 71 0.66 -4.87 -4.42
CA LEU A 71 1.42 -4.16 -3.40
C LEU A 71 2.62 -3.48 -4.06
N ARG A 72 2.70 -2.15 -3.94
CA ARG A 72 3.89 -1.37 -4.28
C ARG A 72 4.92 -1.50 -3.17
N THR A 73 6.15 -1.72 -3.59
CA THR A 73 7.35 -1.68 -2.76
C THR A 73 8.43 -0.86 -3.50
N PRO A 74 9.55 -0.51 -2.85
CA PRO A 74 10.66 0.15 -3.52
C PRO A 74 11.26 -0.66 -4.67
N THR A 75 11.12 -1.99 -4.60
CA THR A 75 11.70 -2.90 -5.60
C THR A 75 10.76 -3.23 -6.73
N GLY A 76 9.45 -3.13 -6.55
CA GLY A 76 8.51 -3.51 -7.59
C GLY A 76 7.09 -3.60 -7.10
N ARG A 77 6.26 -4.26 -7.90
CA ARG A 77 4.86 -4.51 -7.59
C ARG A 77 4.62 -6.01 -7.49
N TYR A 78 3.99 -6.42 -6.41
CA TYR A 78 3.73 -7.83 -6.12
C TYR A 78 2.23 -8.07 -6.05
N VAL A 79 1.78 -9.15 -6.69
CA VAL A 79 0.34 -9.46 -6.73
C VAL A 79 -0.13 -9.82 -5.34
N VAL A 80 -1.22 -9.20 -4.88
CA VAL A 80 -1.86 -9.54 -3.62
C VAL A 80 -2.79 -10.72 -3.85
N ALA A 81 -2.53 -11.83 -3.18
CA ALA A 81 -3.37 -13.02 -3.25
C ALA A 81 -4.52 -12.97 -2.24
N ASN A 82 -4.29 -12.44 -1.04
CA ASN A 82 -5.30 -12.34 0.00
C ASN A 82 -4.99 -11.23 1.01
N ILE A 83 -6.03 -10.70 1.66
CA ILE A 83 -5.94 -9.75 2.78
C ILE A 83 -6.84 -10.25 3.90
N SER A 84 -6.25 -10.45 5.08
CA SER A 84 -6.97 -10.72 6.32
C SER A 84 -7.06 -9.45 7.15
N TYR A 85 -8.29 -9.02 7.41
CA TYR A 85 -8.64 -7.91 8.30
C TYR A 85 -8.99 -8.37 9.72
N ASP A 86 -8.70 -9.62 10.07
CA ASP A 86 -8.93 -10.14 11.42
C ASP A 86 -8.09 -9.35 12.43
N PRO A 87 -8.69 -8.71 13.46
CA PRO A 87 -7.94 -7.96 14.46
C PRO A 87 -6.94 -8.82 15.27
N HIS A 88 -7.12 -10.14 15.33
CA HIS A 88 -6.21 -11.06 16.01
C HIS A 88 -5.06 -11.53 15.12
N ASP A 89 -5.25 -11.50 13.81
CA ASP A 89 -4.26 -11.96 12.82
C ASP A 89 -4.29 -11.13 11.51
N PRO A 90 -3.96 -9.82 11.58
CA PRO A 90 -3.97 -8.94 10.41
C PRO A 90 -2.76 -9.22 9.50
N HIS A 91 -3.02 -9.68 8.27
CA HIS A 91 -1.96 -10.03 7.33
C HIS A 91 -2.37 -9.88 5.87
N VAL A 92 -1.37 -9.75 5.00
CA VAL A 92 -1.49 -9.73 3.54
C VAL A 92 -0.64 -10.87 2.99
N ILE A 93 -1.18 -11.64 2.05
CA ILE A 93 -0.41 -12.63 1.30
C ILE A 93 -0.11 -12.05 -0.08
N ILE A 94 1.17 -11.98 -0.43
CA ILE A 94 1.61 -11.58 -1.76
C ILE A 94 2.27 -12.76 -2.50
N SER A 95 2.25 -12.68 -3.83
CA SER A 95 2.95 -13.58 -4.71
C SER A 95 3.99 -12.79 -5.51
N ASP A 96 5.23 -13.24 -5.43
CA ASP A 96 6.32 -12.73 -6.26
C ASP A 96 6.41 -13.55 -7.56
N PRO A 97 6.30 -12.92 -8.73
CA PRO A 97 6.42 -13.61 -10.02
C PRO A 97 7.74 -14.34 -10.24
N SER A 98 8.81 -13.96 -9.52
CA SER A 98 10.12 -14.58 -9.60
C SER A 98 10.29 -15.81 -8.71
N MET A 99 9.29 -16.13 -7.87
CA MET A 99 9.34 -17.32 -7.02
C MET A 99 9.16 -18.61 -7.80
N TRP A 100 9.93 -19.62 -7.41
CA TRP A 100 9.74 -20.99 -7.88
C TRP A 100 8.50 -21.62 -7.28
N THR A 101 7.74 -22.33 -8.12
CA THR A 101 6.60 -23.17 -7.73
C THR A 101 6.75 -24.54 -8.36
N CYS A 102 5.98 -25.54 -7.92
CA CYS A 102 6.06 -26.90 -8.49
C CYS A 102 5.77 -27.00 -10.00
N GLY A 103 5.13 -25.98 -10.60
CA GLY A 103 4.91 -25.90 -12.05
C GLY A 103 6.05 -25.21 -12.83
N SER A 104 7.01 -24.62 -12.12
CA SER A 104 8.13 -23.88 -12.70
C SER A 104 9.22 -24.83 -13.19
N GLN A 105 9.73 -24.60 -14.41
CA GLN A 105 10.96 -25.22 -14.88
C GLN A 105 12.18 -24.46 -14.34
N LEU A 106 13.18 -25.17 -13.85
CA LEU A 106 14.48 -24.61 -13.46
C LEU A 106 15.46 -24.67 -14.66
N PRO A 107 16.33 -23.66 -14.85
CA PRO A 107 16.45 -22.40 -14.12
C PRO A 107 15.27 -21.45 -14.38
N LEU A 108 14.88 -20.67 -13.38
CA LEU A 108 14.02 -19.53 -13.63
C LEU A 108 14.84 -18.43 -14.32
N SER A 109 14.44 -18.04 -15.53
CA SER A 109 15.07 -16.95 -16.27
C SER A 109 14.91 -15.65 -15.48
N HIS A 110 15.96 -15.23 -14.78
CA HIS A 110 15.91 -14.11 -13.84
C HIS A 110 15.43 -12.81 -14.48
N SER A 111 14.47 -12.15 -13.82
CA SER A 111 14.57 -10.72 -13.57
C SER A 111 15.10 -10.59 -12.15
N HIS A 112 16.30 -10.01 -11.98
CA HIS A 112 16.96 -9.81 -10.67
C HIS A 112 16.27 -8.75 -9.79
N GLN A 113 14.95 -8.59 -9.93
CA GLN A 113 14.20 -7.64 -9.12
C GLN A 113 13.88 -8.33 -7.79
N THR A 114 14.84 -8.28 -6.88
CA THR A 114 14.73 -8.86 -5.55
C THR A 114 13.55 -8.25 -4.80
N PHE A 115 12.70 -9.09 -4.20
CA PHE A 115 11.75 -8.64 -3.18
C PHE A 115 12.47 -7.84 -2.09
N SER A 116 12.09 -6.58 -1.93
CA SER A 116 12.45 -5.76 -0.77
C SER A 116 11.21 -5.07 -0.27
N LEU A 117 10.93 -5.26 1.01
CA LEU A 117 9.88 -4.56 1.72
C LEU A 117 10.43 -3.26 2.29
N ASP A 118 9.70 -2.17 2.12
CA ASP A 118 9.97 -0.94 2.85
C ASP A 118 9.51 -1.09 4.30
N THR A 119 10.43 -1.48 5.19
CA THR A 119 10.15 -1.64 6.62
C THR A 119 9.91 -0.31 7.34
N SER A 120 10.08 0.84 6.66
CA SER A 120 9.63 2.14 7.19
C SER A 120 8.10 2.28 7.17
N LYS A 121 7.42 1.42 6.41
CA LYS A 121 5.97 1.24 6.45
C LYS A 121 5.61 0.18 7.48
N LYS A 122 4.40 0.24 8.03
CA LYS A 122 3.86 -0.67 9.06
C LYS A 122 3.58 -2.11 8.55
N PHE A 123 4.38 -2.60 7.60
CA PHE A 123 4.39 -3.97 7.10
C PHE A 123 5.65 -4.70 7.58
N PHE A 124 5.48 -5.94 8.01
CA PHE A 124 6.56 -6.78 8.50
C PHE A 124 6.51 -8.14 7.81
N ILE A 125 7.67 -8.67 7.39
CA ILE A 125 7.75 -10.05 6.92
C ILE A 125 7.40 -10.95 8.11
N SER A 126 6.39 -11.79 7.94
CA SER A 126 5.93 -12.69 9.00
C SER A 126 6.99 -13.75 9.31
N ASN A 127 7.18 -14.06 10.59
CA ASN A 127 8.06 -15.14 11.04
C ASN A 127 7.54 -16.54 10.71
N THR A 128 6.28 -16.66 10.28
CA THR A 128 5.70 -17.92 9.79
C THR A 128 6.06 -18.21 8.34
N ASN A 129 6.73 -17.28 7.66
CA ASN A 129 7.31 -17.53 6.35
C ASN A 129 8.55 -18.41 6.48
N THR A 130 8.67 -19.38 5.59
CA THR A 130 9.90 -20.10 5.34
C THR A 130 10.36 -19.80 3.92
N PHE A 131 11.53 -19.17 3.80
CA PHE A 131 12.17 -18.94 2.52
C PHE A 131 13.13 -20.09 2.22
N LEU A 132 13.00 -20.62 1.01
CA LEU A 132 13.84 -21.70 0.52
C LEU A 132 14.59 -21.22 -0.71
N TYR A 133 15.84 -21.62 -0.81
CA TYR A 133 16.73 -21.25 -1.89
C TYR A 133 17.27 -22.50 -2.56
N PHE A 134 17.39 -22.45 -3.88
CA PHE A 134 17.79 -23.58 -4.70
C PHE A 134 19.10 -23.30 -5.43
N ASN A 135 19.94 -24.33 -5.53
CA ASN A 135 21.22 -24.29 -6.25
C ASN A 135 22.12 -23.10 -5.86
N CYS A 136 22.23 -22.84 -4.55
CA CYS A 136 23.08 -21.77 -4.02
C CYS A 136 24.58 -22.02 -4.24
N ASN A 137 25.31 -20.94 -4.51
CA ASN A 137 26.76 -20.95 -4.61
C ASN A 137 27.41 -21.23 -3.24
N ARG A 138 28.09 -22.36 -3.12
CA ARG A 138 28.78 -22.80 -1.90
C ARG A 138 29.96 -21.92 -1.50
N SER A 139 30.49 -21.09 -2.39
CA SER A 139 31.57 -20.15 -2.08
C SER A 139 31.07 -18.89 -1.36
N SER A 140 29.80 -18.53 -1.55
CA SER A 140 29.20 -17.31 -0.96
C SER A 140 28.25 -17.63 0.18
N VAL A 141 27.52 -18.75 0.10
CA VAL A 141 26.49 -19.15 1.06
C VAL A 141 26.97 -20.35 1.85
N LEU A 142 26.98 -20.22 3.18
CA LEU A 142 27.29 -21.32 4.09
C LEU A 142 26.09 -22.27 4.17
N LEU A 143 26.23 -23.44 3.55
CA LEU A 143 25.24 -24.51 3.57
C LEU A 143 25.61 -25.51 4.68
N GLN A 144 24.79 -25.63 5.71
CA GLN A 144 25.01 -26.59 6.78
C GLN A 144 23.67 -27.04 7.37
N PRO A 145 23.52 -28.30 7.79
CA PRO A 145 22.36 -28.69 8.58
C PRO A 145 22.38 -27.91 9.90
N GLN A 146 21.26 -27.29 10.26
CA GLN A 146 21.19 -26.51 11.49
C GLN A 146 21.48 -27.42 12.71
N SER A 147 22.58 -27.17 13.42
CA SER A 147 22.83 -27.71 14.76
C SER A 147 22.37 -26.70 15.81
N GLU A 148 22.03 -27.16 17.02
CA GLU A 148 21.52 -26.32 18.12
C GLU A 148 22.48 -25.19 18.56
N SER A 149 23.72 -25.16 18.06
CA SER A 149 24.68 -24.08 18.26
C SER A 149 24.57 -23.03 17.14
N GLU A 150 23.79 -21.99 17.44
CA GLU A 150 23.46 -20.81 16.65
C GLU A 150 24.63 -20.24 15.83
N SER A 151 24.50 -20.33 14.51
CA SER A 151 24.98 -19.30 13.60
C SER A 151 23.81 -18.90 12.70
N GLU A 152 23.22 -17.74 12.98
CA GLU A 152 22.04 -17.19 12.28
C GLU A 152 22.31 -16.84 10.79
N SER A 153 23.53 -17.06 10.30
CA SER A 153 23.96 -16.80 8.92
C SER A 153 24.03 -18.06 8.04
N VAL A 154 23.64 -19.22 8.57
CA VAL A 154 23.72 -20.51 7.87
C VAL A 154 22.40 -20.84 7.18
N CYS A 155 22.49 -21.32 5.93
CA CYS A 155 21.33 -21.86 5.21
C CYS A 155 21.13 -23.34 5.56
N ASP A 156 20.00 -23.67 6.18
CA ASP A 156 19.68 -25.02 6.68
C ASP A 156 19.26 -25.96 5.55
N THR A 157 20.12 -26.94 5.25
CA THR A 157 19.85 -27.96 4.23
C THR A 157 18.91 -29.07 4.69
N ASN A 158 18.63 -29.19 6.00
CA ASN A 158 17.83 -30.27 6.57
C ASN A 158 16.36 -29.90 6.83
N ASN A 159 15.96 -28.68 6.46
CA ASN A 159 14.60 -28.20 6.66
C ASN A 159 13.56 -29.15 6.04
N TYR A 160 12.48 -29.42 6.78
CA TYR A 160 11.45 -30.38 6.35
C TYR A 160 10.76 -29.96 5.04
N LEU A 161 10.68 -28.66 4.73
CA LEU A 161 10.09 -28.19 3.48
C LEU A 161 10.95 -28.51 2.26
N CYS A 162 12.28 -28.54 2.40
CA CYS A 162 13.16 -29.04 1.33
C CYS A 162 12.87 -30.51 1.01
N LYS A 163 12.61 -31.33 2.03
CA LYS A 163 12.22 -32.74 1.85
C LYS A 163 10.83 -32.86 1.23
N LYS A 164 9.86 -32.09 1.74
CA LYS A 164 8.47 -32.09 1.26
C LYS A 164 8.34 -31.62 -0.18
N LEU A 165 9.12 -30.63 -0.60
CA LEU A 165 9.17 -30.17 -1.98
C LEU A 165 10.00 -31.10 -2.88
N GLY A 166 10.74 -32.06 -2.31
CA GLY A 166 11.51 -33.06 -3.04
C GLY A 166 10.68 -33.82 -4.09
N ASP A 167 9.40 -34.10 -3.82
CA ASP A 167 8.49 -34.74 -4.78
C ASP A 167 8.19 -33.85 -6.01
N CYS A 168 8.18 -32.52 -5.83
CA CYS A 168 8.09 -31.59 -6.95
C CYS A 168 9.43 -31.44 -7.67
N LEU A 169 10.54 -31.38 -6.93
CA LEU A 169 11.90 -31.15 -7.45
C LEU A 169 12.45 -32.37 -8.22
N THR A 170 12.03 -33.58 -7.88
CA THR A 170 12.48 -34.83 -8.53
C THR A 170 12.01 -34.97 -9.97
N ARG A 171 11.02 -34.17 -10.42
CA ARG A 171 10.66 -34.05 -11.84
C ARG A 171 11.54 -33.05 -12.62
N THR A 172 12.40 -32.27 -11.96
CA THR A 172 13.13 -31.15 -12.56
C THR A 172 14.62 -31.11 -12.22
N GLN A 173 15.26 -32.26 -11.99
CA GLN A 173 16.70 -32.43 -11.66
C GLN A 173 17.03 -32.19 -10.17
N HIS A 174 18.11 -32.83 -9.71
CA HIS A 174 18.61 -32.84 -8.33
C HIS A 174 19.04 -31.44 -7.84
N ALA A 175 18.09 -30.54 -7.64
CA ALA A 175 18.36 -29.21 -7.11
C ALA A 175 18.76 -29.29 -5.63
N SER A 176 19.83 -28.60 -5.25
CA SER A 176 20.12 -28.41 -3.83
C SER A 176 19.07 -27.46 -3.24
N CYS A 177 18.67 -27.68 -2.00
CA CYS A 177 17.70 -26.86 -1.29
C CYS A 177 18.22 -26.52 0.10
N CYS A 178 18.01 -25.28 0.53
CA CYS A 178 18.25 -24.87 1.90
C CYS A 178 17.26 -23.79 2.34
N SER A 179 17.03 -23.68 3.64
CA SER A 179 16.14 -22.71 4.27
C SER A 179 16.94 -21.60 4.95
N TYR A 180 16.57 -20.35 4.74
CA TYR A 180 17.19 -19.20 5.41
C TYR A 180 16.16 -18.11 5.65
N TYR A 181 16.00 -17.65 6.88
CA TYR A 181 15.06 -16.58 7.21
C TYR A 181 15.75 -15.20 7.09
N PRO A 182 15.40 -14.37 6.09
CA PRO A 182 16.03 -13.07 5.93
C PRO A 182 15.54 -12.09 7.00
N ARG A 183 16.47 -11.51 7.78
CA ARG A 183 16.15 -10.49 8.80
C ARG A 183 16.07 -9.08 8.24
N THR A 184 16.75 -8.85 7.12
CA THR A 184 16.80 -7.56 6.44
C THR A 184 16.54 -7.75 4.94
N SER A 185 16.11 -6.69 4.26
CA SER A 185 16.04 -6.66 2.80
C SER A 185 17.40 -6.99 2.16
N ASP A 186 18.50 -6.54 2.78
CA ASP A 186 19.86 -6.86 2.32
C ASP A 186 20.18 -8.36 2.41
N SER A 187 19.79 -9.03 3.49
CA SER A 187 19.99 -10.47 3.65
C SER A 187 19.20 -11.28 2.62
N LEU A 188 17.98 -10.85 2.29
CA LEU A 188 17.18 -11.45 1.24
C LEU A 188 17.83 -11.24 -0.13
N ARG A 189 18.26 -10.01 -0.43
CA ARG A 189 18.97 -9.68 -1.68
C ARG A 189 20.23 -10.51 -1.86
N PHE A 190 21.06 -10.62 -0.84
CA PHE A 190 22.27 -11.43 -0.87
C PHE A 190 21.97 -12.89 -1.26
N MET A 191 20.93 -13.49 -0.67
CA MET A 191 20.58 -14.88 -0.98
C MET A 191 20.03 -15.04 -2.40
N VAL A 192 19.17 -14.12 -2.86
CA VAL A 192 18.64 -14.13 -4.24
C VAL A 192 19.75 -13.93 -5.29
N GLU A 193 20.79 -13.15 -4.98
CA GLU A 193 21.94 -12.94 -5.88
C GLU A 193 22.88 -14.14 -5.95
N ASN A 194 22.90 -15.01 -4.93
CA ASN A 194 23.84 -16.13 -4.83
C ASN A 194 23.17 -17.51 -5.01
N CYS A 195 21.88 -17.56 -5.38
CA CYS A 195 21.12 -18.79 -5.62
C CYS A 195 20.35 -18.70 -6.94
N GLU A 196 20.16 -19.83 -7.62
CA GLU A 196 19.53 -19.90 -8.95
C GLU A 196 18.02 -19.62 -8.89
N SER A 197 17.39 -19.91 -7.77
CA SER A 197 16.01 -19.52 -7.53
C SER A 197 15.71 -19.53 -6.04
N TYR A 198 14.59 -18.91 -5.68
CA TYR A 198 14.04 -18.98 -4.34
C TYR A 198 12.53 -19.22 -4.40
N THR A 199 11.99 -19.64 -3.28
CA THR A 199 10.56 -19.64 -3.03
C THR A 199 10.30 -19.24 -1.59
N ALA A 200 9.07 -18.85 -1.32
CA ALA A 200 8.59 -18.55 0.00
C ALA A 200 7.29 -19.30 0.23
N MET A 201 7.19 -19.90 1.41
CA MET A 201 5.98 -20.57 1.84
C MET A 201 5.58 -20.03 3.20
N TYR A 202 4.29 -19.82 3.42
CA TYR A 202 3.75 -19.52 4.74
C TYR A 202 2.97 -20.72 5.25
N SER A 203 2.88 -20.86 6.57
CA SER A 203 2.14 -21.95 7.20
C SER A 203 1.08 -21.43 8.16
N ASN A 204 -0.19 -21.67 7.81
CA ASN A 204 -1.32 -21.50 8.74
C ASN A 204 -1.88 -22.86 9.14
N VAL A 205 -2.41 -23.60 8.16
CA VAL A 205 -2.94 -24.99 8.30
C VAL A 205 -2.06 -25.99 7.53
N GLY A 206 -1.06 -25.49 6.82
CA GLY A 206 -0.12 -26.22 5.98
C GLY A 206 0.67 -25.25 5.11
N PRO A 207 1.79 -25.70 4.51
CA PRO A 207 2.64 -24.84 3.72
C PRO A 207 1.96 -24.50 2.38
N ALA A 208 1.83 -23.21 2.11
CA ALA A 208 1.30 -22.67 0.86
C ALA A 208 2.29 -21.66 0.26
N PHE A 209 2.38 -21.59 -1.07
CA PHE A 209 3.27 -20.64 -1.75
C PHE A 209 2.79 -19.20 -1.54
N GLY A 210 3.72 -18.32 -1.21
CA GLY A 210 3.46 -16.89 -1.03
C GLY A 210 4.31 -16.31 0.11
N ILE A 211 4.36 -14.98 0.16
CA ILE A 211 5.01 -14.24 1.24
C ILE A 211 3.91 -13.60 2.08
N ARG A 212 3.87 -13.95 3.37
CA ARG A 212 2.96 -13.37 4.34
C ARG A 212 3.58 -12.11 4.95
N LEU A 213 2.86 -11.01 4.87
CA LEU A 213 3.21 -9.73 5.47
C LEU A 213 2.21 -9.41 6.58
N ASN A 214 2.69 -9.24 7.81
CA ASN A 214 1.86 -8.79 8.92
C ASN A 214 1.76 -7.25 8.88
N TYR A 215 0.65 -6.70 9.35
CA TYR A 215 0.45 -5.25 9.45
C TYR A 215 -0.31 -4.87 10.72
N GLU A 216 -0.28 -3.58 11.08
CA GLU A 216 -0.96 -3.06 12.27
C GLU A 216 -2.22 -2.28 11.90
N ILE A 217 -3.34 -2.53 12.60
CA ILE A 217 -4.55 -1.72 12.44
C ILE A 217 -4.48 -0.54 13.43
N PRO A 218 -4.46 0.73 12.97
CA PRO A 218 -4.35 1.88 13.86
C PRO A 218 -5.62 2.02 14.71
N ILE A 219 -5.53 1.68 16.00
CA ILE A 219 -6.71 1.53 16.87
C ILE A 219 -7.53 2.83 16.96
N THR A 220 -6.87 3.97 17.18
CA THR A 220 -7.54 5.27 17.35
C THR A 220 -8.25 5.72 16.08
N ALA A 221 -7.62 5.59 14.92
CA ALA A 221 -8.27 5.96 13.66
C ALA A 221 -9.31 4.91 13.21
N ASN A 222 -9.18 3.66 13.68
CA ASN A 222 -10.19 2.63 13.47
C ASN A 222 -11.51 2.93 14.18
N THR A 223 -11.51 3.48 15.41
CA THR A 223 -12.77 3.79 16.12
C THR A 223 -13.59 4.88 15.40
N HIS A 224 -12.93 5.94 14.90
CA HIS A 224 -13.55 6.96 14.06
C HIS A 224 -14.02 6.37 12.73
N CYS A 225 -13.20 5.51 12.10
CA CYS A 225 -13.55 4.84 10.86
C CYS A 225 -14.76 3.90 11.01
N LEU A 226 -14.85 3.14 12.11
CA LEU A 226 -15.97 2.25 12.39
C LEU A 226 -17.28 3.02 12.52
N SER A 227 -17.26 4.19 13.18
CA SER A 227 -18.41 5.09 13.26
C SER A 227 -18.81 5.61 11.87
N CYS A 228 -17.82 5.99 11.06
CA CYS A 228 -18.04 6.50 9.71
C CYS A 228 -18.69 5.43 8.82
N ARG A 229 -18.16 4.20 8.87
CA ARG A 229 -18.66 3.05 8.12
C ARG A 229 -20.07 2.65 8.53
N ARG A 230 -20.38 2.68 9.83
CA ARG A 230 -21.76 2.46 10.34
C ARG A 230 -22.73 3.51 9.83
N GLY A 231 -22.27 4.75 9.67
CA GLY A 231 -23.05 5.84 9.08
C GLY A 231 -23.19 5.78 7.55
N GLY A 232 -22.66 4.77 6.87
CA GLY A 232 -22.70 4.64 5.40
C GLY A 232 -21.49 5.24 4.67
N GLY A 233 -20.58 5.92 5.37
CA GLY A 233 -19.41 6.57 4.79
C GLY A 233 -18.23 5.64 4.52
N SER A 234 -17.22 6.17 3.81
CA SER A 234 -15.91 5.56 3.61
C SER A 234 -14.85 6.31 4.42
N CYS A 235 -13.89 5.57 4.99
CA CYS A 235 -12.84 6.16 5.81
C CYS A 235 -11.71 6.71 4.94
N GLY A 236 -11.22 7.89 5.29
CA GLY A 236 -10.14 8.55 4.55
C GLY A 236 -9.39 9.58 5.39
N TYR A 237 -8.63 10.42 4.71
CA TYR A 237 -7.89 11.53 5.28
C TYR A 237 -7.76 12.67 4.26
N HIS A 238 -7.55 13.88 4.76
CA HIS A 238 -7.23 15.01 3.90
C HIS A 238 -5.77 14.91 3.43
N THR A 239 -5.53 14.93 2.12
CA THR A 239 -4.19 14.76 1.55
C THR A 239 -3.22 15.89 1.90
N GLN A 240 -3.73 17.09 2.17
CA GLN A 240 -2.90 18.26 2.53
C GLN A 240 -2.61 18.37 4.03
N PHE A 241 -3.60 18.07 4.89
CA PHE A 241 -3.50 18.30 6.34
C PHE A 241 -3.30 17.00 7.12
N SER A 242 -3.34 15.84 6.45
CA SER A 242 -3.08 14.53 7.05
C SER A 242 -4.01 14.17 8.22
N ASN A 243 -5.19 14.78 8.29
CA ASN A 243 -6.21 14.50 9.30
C ASN A 243 -7.27 13.52 8.79
N PHE A 244 -7.85 12.73 9.69
CA PHE A 244 -8.93 11.79 9.39
C PHE A 244 -10.16 12.49 8.80
N LEU A 245 -10.83 11.82 7.85
CA LEU A 245 -12.03 12.31 7.18
C LEU A 245 -13.04 11.17 6.96
N CYS A 246 -14.32 11.46 7.16
CA CYS A 246 -15.41 10.58 6.76
C CYS A 246 -15.99 11.04 5.41
N LEU A 247 -15.88 10.16 4.41
CA LEU A 247 -16.30 10.41 3.04
C LEU A 247 -17.72 9.89 2.84
N CYS A 248 -18.69 10.80 2.75
CA CYS A 248 -20.11 10.46 2.57
C CYS A 248 -20.50 10.51 1.09
N ASP A 249 -21.51 9.73 0.71
CA ASP A 249 -22.10 9.83 -0.63
C ASP A 249 -22.62 11.27 -0.89
N HIS A 250 -22.54 11.72 -2.15
CA HIS A 250 -22.93 13.07 -2.63
C HIS A 250 -21.93 14.22 -2.39
N ASN A 251 -20.62 13.95 -2.40
CA ASN A 251 -19.55 14.98 -2.30
C ASN A 251 -19.57 15.82 -1.01
N ASN A 252 -20.35 15.43 0.00
CA ASN A 252 -20.35 16.11 1.29
C ASN A 252 -19.23 15.54 2.16
N LEU A 253 -18.11 16.27 2.20
CA LEU A 253 -17.02 15.99 3.12
C LEU A 253 -17.42 16.43 4.52
N THR A 254 -17.41 15.51 5.49
CA THR A 254 -17.64 15.89 6.89
C THR A 254 -16.45 15.50 7.75
N ALA A 255 -16.01 16.44 8.59
CA ALA A 255 -15.11 16.14 9.71
C ALA A 255 -15.85 15.35 10.83
N SER A 256 -17.15 15.12 10.66
CA SER A 256 -17.99 14.28 11.51
C SER A 256 -17.56 12.82 11.43
N SER A 257 -17.70 12.10 12.54
CA SER A 257 -17.43 10.66 12.63
C SER A 257 -18.53 9.80 11.98
N SER A 258 -19.54 10.40 11.34
CA SER A 258 -20.67 9.67 10.74
C SER A 258 -21.41 10.51 9.69
N CYS A 259 -21.87 9.85 8.63
CA CYS A 259 -22.75 10.44 7.61
C CYS A 259 -24.23 10.43 8.01
N SER A 260 -24.58 9.88 9.18
CA SER A 260 -25.99 9.75 9.65
C SER A 260 -26.68 11.09 9.88
N ALA A 261 -25.92 12.17 10.08
CA ALA A 261 -26.45 13.51 10.35
C ALA A 261 -26.86 14.29 9.09
N LEU A 262 -26.47 13.82 7.89
CA LEU A 262 -26.79 14.48 6.62
C LEU A 262 -28.21 14.17 6.13
N ASP A 263 -28.83 13.10 6.63
CA ASP A 263 -30.16 12.67 6.20
C ASP A 263 -31.30 13.52 6.82
N HIS A 264 -31.01 14.32 7.85
CA HIS A 264 -32.00 15.17 8.53
C HIS A 264 -31.96 16.66 8.16
N HIS A 265 -30.96 17.11 7.38
CA HIS A 265 -30.80 18.51 6.98
C HIS A 265 -30.55 18.67 5.48
N SER A 266 -31.41 18.07 4.65
CA SER A 266 -31.49 18.32 3.20
C SER A 266 -32.02 19.73 2.83
N HIS A 267 -32.02 20.67 3.77
CA HIS A 267 -32.21 22.10 3.51
C HIS A 267 -31.43 22.90 4.55
N VAL A 268 -30.16 23.23 4.29
CA VAL A 268 -29.46 24.50 4.59
C VAL A 268 -27.98 24.22 4.30
N ALA A 269 -27.51 24.62 3.12
CA ALA A 269 -26.09 24.70 2.85
C ALA A 269 -25.49 25.83 3.72
N VAL A 270 -24.85 25.48 4.84
CA VAL A 270 -23.97 26.41 5.54
C VAL A 270 -22.61 26.34 4.87
N ALA A 271 -22.39 27.21 3.90
CA ALA A 271 -21.05 27.52 3.42
C ALA A 271 -20.30 28.22 4.57
N VAL A 272 -19.44 27.48 5.26
CA VAL A 272 -18.46 28.10 6.16
C VAL A 272 -17.35 28.67 5.29
N ALA A 273 -17.55 29.90 4.81
CA ALA A 273 -16.46 30.70 4.29
C ALA A 273 -15.53 31.04 5.46
N ALA A 274 -14.32 30.47 5.46
CA ALA A 274 -13.25 30.91 6.33
C ALA A 274 -12.89 32.36 5.94
N ILE A 275 -13.37 33.34 6.70
CA ILE A 275 -12.96 34.73 6.53
C ILE A 275 -11.52 34.84 7.04
N GLY A 276 -10.58 34.89 6.10
CA GLY A 276 -9.23 35.36 6.37
C GLY A 276 -9.29 36.84 6.75
N VAL A 277 -9.02 37.14 8.01
CA VAL A 277 -8.84 38.52 8.48
C VAL A 277 -7.49 39.01 7.96
N VAL A 278 -7.53 39.84 6.92
CA VAL A 278 -6.45 40.78 6.58
C VAL A 278 -7.10 42.15 6.46
N GLY A 279 -6.76 43.03 7.39
CA GLY A 279 -7.40 44.34 7.53
C GLY A 279 -7.02 45.33 6.43
N MET A 280 -7.77 46.43 6.37
CA MET A 280 -7.24 47.75 6.04
C MET A 280 -8.15 48.86 6.59
N ILE A 281 -7.46 49.90 7.04
CA ILE A 281 -7.89 51.19 7.57
C ILE A 281 -8.72 51.94 6.51
N GLY A 282 -9.81 52.60 6.93
CA GLY A 282 -10.57 53.51 6.07
C GLY A 282 -11.59 54.31 6.87
N ALA A 283 -11.24 55.55 7.18
CA ALA A 283 -12.10 56.55 7.79
C ALA A 283 -13.33 56.86 6.91
N GLY A 284 -14.49 57.06 7.54
CA GLY A 284 -15.71 57.48 6.85
C GLY A 284 -16.81 57.89 7.83
N PHE A 285 -16.97 59.19 8.01
CA PHE A 285 -18.08 59.88 8.66
C PHE A 285 -19.46 59.38 8.20
N VAL A 286 -20.41 59.23 9.13
CA VAL A 286 -21.84 59.47 8.86
C VAL A 286 -22.46 60.23 10.04
N LEU A 287 -22.93 61.43 9.72
CA LEU A 287 -23.88 62.24 10.48
C LEU A 287 -25.27 61.59 10.47
N VAL A 288 -25.88 61.48 11.64
CA VAL A 288 -27.17 62.07 12.11
C VAL A 288 -27.58 61.31 13.37
#